data_AF-A0A7W3Z745-F1
#
_entry.id   AF-A0A7W3Z745-F1
#
_cell.length_a   1.000
_cell.length_b   1.000
_cell.length_c   1.000
_cell.angle_alpha   90.00
_cell.angle_beta   90.00
_cell.angle_gamma   90.00
#
_symmetry.space_group_name_H-M   'P 1'
#
loop_
_entity.id
_entity.type
_entity.pdbx_description
1 polymer ?
#
loop_
_entity_poly.entity_id
_entity_poly.type
_entity_poly.pdbx_seq_one_letter_code
_entity_poly.pdbx_strand_id
1 'polypeptide(L)'
;MKTVHIKIHFPYNLWQFRKIKLFENKNIIAKIISETEQTIQINDETATLVVAIDIYRSKIPIPLNQEEIFLIIYTNLYYGGLLRLTFDSLNLKRIRGRIVSQEVFENSTSTTIYQYVQEWLPIARLDKSILYIGLLTASITLFYSIYTQTEWREILFLLGGGTILSFLILLFEKDKVALGDYKNRMWATVGSFVLSILLIPAKDYVVQILILILTIGFTLRFIQHTQKLRTS
;
A
#
# COMPACT_ATOMS: atom_id res chain seq x y z
N MET A 1 20.55 28.99 -20.91
CA MET A 1 19.58 27.87 -20.89
C MET A 1 20.16 26.79 -20.00
N LYS A 2 19.33 26.12 -19.18
CA LYS A 2 19.78 25.05 -18.27
C LYS A 2 19.42 23.69 -18.81
N THR A 3 20.27 22.71 -18.54
CA THR A 3 20.05 21.31 -18.88
C THR A 3 19.57 20.56 -17.64
N VAL A 4 18.42 19.90 -17.76
CA VAL A 4 17.86 19.07 -16.68
C VAL A 4 17.80 17.62 -17.14
N HIS A 5 18.57 16.76 -16.48
CA HIS A 5 18.52 15.31 -16.62
C HIS A 5 17.45 14.78 -15.67
N ILE A 6 16.50 14.01 -16.19
CA ILE A 6 15.34 13.55 -15.43
C ILE A 6 15.29 12.04 -15.45
N LYS A 7 15.25 11.44 -14.25
CA LYS A 7 14.93 10.02 -14.03
C LYS A 7 13.63 9.90 -13.26
N ILE A 8 12.80 8.94 -13.66
CA ILE A 8 11.48 8.72 -13.05
C ILE A 8 11.43 7.31 -12.50
N HIS A 9 11.19 7.20 -11.20
CA HIS A 9 11.09 5.93 -10.49
C HIS A 9 9.78 5.84 -9.72
N PHE A 10 8.89 4.99 -10.21
CA PHE A 10 7.65 4.64 -9.52
C PHE A 10 7.69 3.17 -9.07
N PRO A 11 7.18 2.85 -7.88
CA PRO A 11 7.21 1.48 -7.37
C PRO A 11 6.10 0.66 -8.02
N TYR A 12 6.28 -0.67 -8.08
CA TYR A 12 5.26 -1.63 -8.55
C TYR A 12 4.70 -1.34 -9.95
N ASN A 13 5.52 -0.77 -10.85
CA ASN A 13 5.11 -0.36 -12.19
C ASN A 13 3.91 0.60 -12.20
N LEU A 14 3.69 1.31 -11.09
CA LEU A 14 2.63 2.29 -10.97
C LEU A 14 2.83 3.33 -12.07
N TRP A 15 1.79 3.53 -12.89
CA TRP A 15 1.82 4.50 -13.99
C TRP A 15 2.85 4.23 -15.09
N GLN A 16 3.33 2.98 -15.24
CA GLN A 16 4.32 2.60 -16.27
C GLN A 16 3.95 3.09 -17.70
N PHE A 17 2.66 3.10 -18.04
CA PHE A 17 2.17 3.51 -19.36
C PHE A 17 1.61 4.94 -19.42
N ARG A 18 1.69 5.70 -18.32
CA ARG A 18 1.14 7.07 -18.27
C ARG A 18 2.21 8.07 -18.70
N LYS A 19 1.77 9.12 -19.40
CA LYS A 19 2.62 10.23 -19.82
C LYS A 19 2.65 11.28 -18.72
N ILE A 20 3.83 11.50 -18.15
CA ILE A 20 4.10 12.56 -17.19
C ILE A 20 4.34 13.85 -17.98
N LYS A 21 3.61 14.90 -17.63
CA LYS A 21 3.72 16.22 -18.27
C LYS A 21 4.58 17.12 -17.39
N LEU A 22 5.60 17.72 -17.99
CA LEU A 22 6.41 18.75 -17.36
C LEU A 22 5.97 20.12 -17.86
N PHE A 23 5.83 21.06 -16.93
CA PHE A 23 5.48 22.44 -17.26
C PHE A 23 6.50 23.43 -16.71
N GLU A 24 6.79 24.42 -17.53
CA GLU A 24 7.49 25.65 -17.19
C GLU A 24 6.51 26.80 -17.38
N ASN A 25 6.28 27.62 -16.34
CA ASN A 25 5.39 28.79 -16.44
C ASN A 25 4.01 28.52 -17.10
N LYS A 26 3.41 27.35 -16.83
CA LYS A 26 2.14 26.82 -17.40
C LYS A 26 2.22 26.26 -18.83
N ASN A 27 3.35 26.35 -19.51
CA ASN A 27 3.56 25.75 -20.82
C ASN A 27 4.10 24.32 -20.68
N ILE A 28 3.61 23.38 -21.49
CA ILE A 28 4.12 22.01 -21.50
C ILE A 28 5.46 22.01 -22.23
N ILE A 29 6.53 21.64 -21.53
CA ILE A 29 7.88 21.56 -22.10
C ILE A 29 8.25 20.14 -22.52
N ALA A 30 7.73 19.12 -21.83
CA ALA A 30 8.03 17.73 -22.17
C ALA A 30 6.90 16.78 -21.72
N LYS A 31 6.85 15.62 -22.39
CA LYS A 31 6.01 14.48 -22.02
C LYS A 31 6.90 13.24 -21.92
N ILE A 32 7.05 12.72 -20.71
CA ILE A 32 7.97 11.63 -20.39
C ILE A 32 7.16 10.38 -20.03
N ILE A 33 7.63 9.21 -20.42
CA ILE A 33 7.05 7.92 -19.98
C ILE A 33 7.78 7.50 -18.71
N SER A 34 7.10 6.77 -17.83
CA SER A 34 7.74 6.25 -16.61
C SER A 34 8.95 5.36 -16.97
N GLU A 35 9.96 5.35 -16.10
CA GLU A 35 11.19 4.54 -16.24
C GLU A 35 12.12 4.92 -17.41
N THR A 36 11.85 6.01 -18.12
CA THR A 36 12.79 6.57 -19.10
C THR A 36 13.63 7.69 -18.47
N GLU A 37 14.91 7.70 -18.80
CA GLU A 37 15.75 8.87 -18.61
C GLU A 37 15.52 9.86 -19.76
N GLN A 38 15.37 11.14 -19.44
CA GLN A 38 15.21 12.17 -20.45
C GLN A 38 15.91 13.45 -20.05
N THR A 39 16.58 14.07 -21.02
CA THR A 39 17.18 15.39 -20.87
C THR A 39 16.25 16.44 -21.49
N ILE A 40 16.02 17.52 -20.76
CA ILE A 40 15.24 18.68 -21.23
C ILE A 40 16.05 19.95 -21.05
N GLN A 41 15.75 20.97 -21.85
CA GLN A 41 16.27 22.32 -21.64
C GLN A 41 15.18 23.21 -21.07
N ILE A 42 15.54 24.02 -20.07
CA ILE A 42 14.66 25.00 -19.44
C ILE A 42 15.31 26.39 -19.46
N ASN A 43 14.50 27.42 -19.27
CA ASN A 43 14.99 28.80 -19.15
C ASN A 43 15.81 28.98 -17.86
N ASP A 44 16.81 29.85 -17.90
CA ASP A 44 17.70 30.14 -16.77
C ASP A 44 16.92 30.75 -15.59
N GLU A 45 15.87 31.50 -15.88
CA GLU A 45 15.00 32.16 -14.91
C GLU A 45 13.99 31.22 -14.23
N THR A 46 13.92 29.95 -14.65
CA THR A 46 12.92 29.01 -14.17
C THR A 46 13.22 28.55 -12.75
N ALA A 47 12.50 29.13 -11.78
CA ALA A 47 12.61 28.79 -10.37
C ALA A 47 11.81 27.53 -9.96
N THR A 48 10.81 27.13 -10.74
CA THR A 48 9.97 25.97 -10.42
C THR A 48 9.55 25.20 -11.66
N LEU A 49 9.71 23.88 -11.59
CA LEU A 49 9.20 22.92 -12.57
C LEU A 49 7.92 22.30 -12.03
N VAL A 50 6.85 22.26 -12.83
CA VAL A 50 5.61 21.57 -12.44
C VAL A 50 5.56 20.20 -13.11
N VAL A 51 5.42 19.16 -12.31
CA VAL A 51 5.24 17.77 -12.78
C VAL A 51 3.79 17.38 -12.58
N ALA A 52 3.16 16.88 -13.63
CA ALA A 52 1.78 16.40 -13.57
C ALA A 52 1.61 14.99 -14.15
N ILE A 53 0.82 14.18 -13.47
CA ILE A 53 0.31 12.91 -13.98
C ILE A 53 -1.17 12.79 -13.60
N ASP A 54 -2.04 12.65 -14.61
CA ASP A 54 -3.50 12.66 -14.44
C ASP A 54 -3.99 13.85 -13.58
N ILE A 55 -4.50 13.57 -12.38
CA ILE A 55 -4.99 14.56 -11.41
C ILE A 55 -3.91 15.09 -10.44
N TYR A 56 -2.75 14.43 -10.37
CA TYR A 56 -1.68 14.79 -9.44
C TYR A 56 -0.76 15.84 -10.05
N ARG A 57 -0.48 16.89 -9.29
CA ARG A 57 0.42 17.98 -9.70
C ARG A 57 1.33 18.37 -8.55
N SER A 58 2.62 18.43 -8.82
CA SER A 58 3.64 18.85 -7.86
C SER A 58 4.54 19.91 -8.44
N LYS A 59 4.88 20.90 -7.62
CA LYS A 59 5.87 21.94 -7.95
C LYS A 59 7.20 21.52 -7.34
N ILE A 60 8.23 21.43 -8.17
CA ILE A 60 9.60 21.10 -7.75
C ILE A 60 10.42 22.39 -7.88
N PRO A 61 11.02 22.90 -6.81
CA PRO A 61 11.92 24.04 -6.89
C PRO A 61 13.19 23.65 -7.64
N ILE A 62 13.65 24.52 -8.53
CA ILE A 62 14.86 24.36 -9.32
C ILE A 62 15.88 25.43 -8.89
N PRO A 63 17.14 25.06 -8.60
CA PRO A 63 18.17 26.01 -8.20
C PRO A 63 18.49 26.97 -9.35
N LEU A 64 18.60 28.26 -9.02
CA LEU A 64 18.87 29.30 -10.02
C LEU A 64 20.33 29.31 -10.47
N ASN A 65 21.26 28.80 -9.66
CA ASN A 65 22.71 28.96 -9.85
C ASN A 65 23.41 27.71 -10.44
N GLN A 66 22.65 26.77 -11.04
CA GLN A 66 23.20 25.55 -11.63
C GLN A 66 22.80 25.46 -13.10
N GLU A 67 23.78 25.23 -13.99
CA GLU A 67 23.57 25.03 -15.42
C GLU A 67 23.09 23.61 -15.73
N GLU A 68 23.64 22.62 -15.01
CA GLU A 68 23.24 21.22 -15.09
C GLU A 68 22.55 20.76 -13.80
N ILE A 69 21.38 20.15 -13.96
CA ILE A 69 20.53 19.70 -12.86
C ILE A 69 20.17 18.24 -13.08
N PHE A 70 20.42 17.41 -12.06
CA PHE A 70 20.01 15.99 -12.06
C PHE A 70 18.81 15.81 -11.14
N LEU A 71 17.64 15.55 -11.73
CA LEU A 71 16.35 15.50 -11.06
C LEU A 71 15.80 14.07 -11.07
N ILE A 72 15.52 13.55 -9.87
CA ILE A 72 14.80 12.30 -9.68
C ILE A 72 13.36 12.60 -9.30
N ILE A 73 12.41 12.09 -10.08
CA ILE A 73 10.97 12.15 -9.80
C ILE A 73 10.51 10.81 -9.24
N TYR A 74 9.86 10.84 -8.09
CA TYR A 74 9.41 9.63 -7.37
C TYR A 74 8.06 9.87 -6.69
N THR A 75 7.42 8.81 -6.22
CA THR A 75 6.19 8.93 -5.42
C THR A 75 6.50 8.86 -3.94
N ASN A 76 5.84 9.69 -3.16
CA ASN A 76 5.86 9.55 -1.70
C ASN A 76 4.82 8.49 -1.30
N LEU A 77 5.17 7.21 -1.38
CA LEU A 77 4.36 6.15 -0.78
C LEU A 77 4.82 5.96 0.66
N TYR A 78 3.95 6.27 1.61
CA TYR A 78 4.11 5.72 2.95
C TYR A 78 3.77 4.23 2.89
N TYR A 79 4.74 3.36 3.19
CA TYR A 79 4.48 1.93 3.32
C TYR A 79 3.50 1.70 4.48
N GLY A 80 2.28 1.29 4.13
CA GLY A 80 1.20 1.10 5.10
C GLY A 80 0.05 0.28 4.56
N GLY A 81 0.33 -0.74 3.75
CA GLY A 81 -0.71 -1.66 3.29
C GLY A 81 -1.71 -1.08 2.29
N LEU A 82 -2.52 -1.98 1.71
CA LEU A 82 -3.38 -1.68 0.55
C LEU A 82 -4.46 -0.63 0.86
N LEU A 83 -4.96 -0.64 2.11
CA LEU A 83 -5.95 0.34 2.58
C LEU A 83 -5.37 1.74 2.79
N ARG A 84 -4.08 1.88 3.12
CA ARG A 84 -3.46 3.21 3.20
C ARG A 84 -3.06 3.72 1.83
N LEU A 85 -2.73 2.82 0.89
CA LEU A 85 -2.55 3.17 -0.52
C LEU A 85 -3.81 3.76 -1.14
N THR A 86 -5.01 3.33 -0.72
CA THR A 86 -6.28 3.93 -1.18
C THR A 86 -6.57 5.27 -0.48
N PHE A 87 -6.40 5.40 0.83
CA PHE A 87 -6.61 6.69 1.51
C PHE A 87 -5.57 7.75 1.13
N ASP A 88 -4.31 7.38 0.97
CA ASP A 88 -3.25 8.28 0.50
C ASP A 88 -3.44 8.66 -0.98
N SER A 89 -4.32 8.00 -1.73
CA SER A 89 -4.63 8.38 -3.12
C SER A 89 -5.36 9.72 -3.23
N LEU A 90 -5.94 10.18 -2.13
CA LEU A 90 -6.55 11.49 -2.01
C LEU A 90 -5.52 12.60 -1.74
N ASN A 91 -4.27 12.25 -1.39
CA ASN A 91 -3.21 13.25 -1.23
C ASN A 91 -2.71 13.71 -2.61
N LEU A 92 -3.17 14.89 -3.03
CA LEU A 92 -2.82 15.53 -4.31
C LEU A 92 -1.29 15.78 -4.46
N LYS A 93 -0.52 15.80 -3.37
CA LYS A 93 0.94 15.99 -3.34
C LYS A 93 1.72 14.65 -3.34
N ARG A 94 1.36 13.72 -4.22
CA ARG A 94 1.96 12.37 -4.30
C ARG A 94 3.29 12.32 -5.03
N ILE A 95 3.47 13.16 -6.04
CA ILE A 95 4.72 13.23 -6.81
C ILE A 95 5.71 14.10 -6.04
N ARG A 96 6.94 13.65 -5.91
CA ARG A 96 8.05 14.43 -5.35
C ARG A 96 9.21 14.46 -6.33
N GLY A 97 10.01 15.51 -6.21
CA GLY A 97 11.27 15.67 -6.91
C GLY A 97 12.40 15.79 -5.91
N ARG A 98 13.54 15.17 -6.22
CA ARG A 98 14.79 15.39 -5.50
C ARG A 98 15.88 15.71 -6.50
N ILE A 99 16.58 16.82 -6.26
CA ILE A 99 17.79 17.17 -7.00
C ILE A 99 18.95 16.47 -6.32
N VAL A 100 19.81 15.83 -7.12
CA VAL A 100 20.92 15.00 -6.65
C VAL A 100 22.20 15.34 -7.43
N SER A 101 23.33 14.80 -6.99
CA SER A 101 24.56 14.83 -7.79
C SER A 101 24.46 13.86 -8.97
N GLN A 102 25.31 14.06 -9.98
CA GLN A 102 25.40 13.16 -11.14
C GLN A 102 25.65 11.70 -10.73
N GLU A 103 26.59 11.46 -9.81
CA GLU A 103 26.91 10.11 -9.32
C GLU A 103 25.68 9.41 -8.70
N VAL A 104 24.90 10.13 -7.90
CA VAL A 104 23.68 9.59 -7.30
C VAL A 104 22.59 9.38 -8.35
N PHE A 105 22.53 10.22 -9.37
CA PHE A 105 21.60 10.09 -10.49
C PHE A 105 21.91 8.87 -11.36
N GLU A 106 23.17 8.64 -11.71
CA GLU A 106 23.58 7.49 -12.52
C GLU A 106 23.30 6.17 -11.79
N ASN A 107 23.60 6.11 -10.49
CA ASN A 107 23.39 4.94 -9.64
C ASN A 107 21.96 4.82 -9.06
N SER A 108 21.06 5.78 -9.34
CA SER A 108 19.70 5.71 -8.82
C SER A 108 18.90 4.61 -9.53
N THR A 109 18.35 3.70 -8.74
CA THR A 109 17.40 2.69 -9.15
C THR A 109 16.15 2.83 -8.30
N SER A 110 15.05 2.20 -8.73
CA SER A 110 13.83 2.15 -7.91
C SER A 110 14.14 1.61 -6.51
N THR A 111 15.03 0.63 -6.40
CA THR A 111 15.47 0.06 -5.13
C THR A 111 16.19 1.09 -4.24
N THR A 112 17.13 1.88 -4.78
CA THR A 112 17.88 2.85 -3.96
C THR A 112 17.05 4.06 -3.53
N ILE A 113 16.03 4.44 -4.31
CA ILE A 113 15.12 5.54 -3.96
C ILE A 113 14.16 5.13 -2.84
N TYR A 114 13.70 3.88 -2.83
CA TYR A 114 12.78 3.36 -1.82
C TYR A 114 13.47 2.57 -0.68
N GLN A 115 14.81 2.50 -0.67
CA GLN A 115 15.62 1.78 0.33
C GLN A 115 15.33 2.21 1.77
N TYR A 116 15.06 3.50 2.01
CA TYR A 116 14.76 4.04 3.34
C TYR A 116 13.28 3.93 3.74
N VAL A 117 12.40 3.50 2.84
CA VAL A 117 10.96 3.34 3.13
C VAL A 117 10.63 1.91 3.54
N GLN A 118 11.50 0.95 3.18
CA GLN A 118 11.62 -0.33 3.88
C GLN A 118 12.32 -0.11 5.24
N GLU A 119 11.76 0.73 6.11
CA GLU A 119 11.93 0.46 7.54
C GLU A 119 11.49 -0.99 7.70
N TRP A 120 12.42 -1.85 8.07
CA TRP A 120 12.20 -3.26 8.33
C TRP A 120 11.06 -3.34 9.34
N LEU A 121 9.84 -3.48 8.82
CA LEU A 121 8.64 -3.60 9.60
C LEU A 121 8.92 -4.75 10.56
N PRO A 122 8.98 -4.48 11.87
CA PRO A 122 9.49 -5.46 12.82
C PRO A 122 8.74 -6.76 12.61
N ILE A 123 9.46 -7.89 12.58
CA ILE A 123 8.85 -9.21 12.40
C ILE A 123 7.69 -9.31 13.40
N ALA A 124 6.50 -9.59 12.88
CA ALA A 124 5.30 -9.57 13.71
C ALA A 124 5.44 -10.63 14.80
N ARG A 125 5.55 -10.20 16.07
CA ARG A 125 5.45 -11.13 17.20
C ARG A 125 4.01 -11.58 17.32
N LEU A 126 3.66 -12.66 16.63
CA LEU A 126 2.29 -13.16 16.55
C LEU A 126 1.67 -13.37 17.94
N ASP A 127 0.59 -12.64 18.23
CA ASP A 127 -0.29 -12.98 19.35
C ASP A 127 -1.08 -14.25 18.99
N LYS A 128 -0.68 -15.37 19.59
CA LYS A 128 -1.32 -16.68 19.39
C LYS A 128 -2.82 -16.64 19.69
N SER A 129 -3.25 -15.86 20.67
CA SER A 129 -4.67 -15.79 21.01
C SER A 129 -5.50 -15.12 19.93
N ILE A 130 -4.96 -14.12 19.22
CA ILE A 130 -5.63 -13.53 18.05
C ILE A 130 -5.79 -14.58 16.96
N LEU A 131 -4.73 -15.34 16.68
CA LEU A 131 -4.76 -16.42 15.70
C LEU A 131 -5.79 -17.49 16.07
N TYR A 132 -5.88 -17.89 17.34
CA TYR A 132 -6.85 -18.90 17.77
C TYR A 132 -8.29 -18.40 17.67
N ILE A 133 -8.59 -17.15 18.04
CA ILE A 133 -9.92 -16.57 17.86
C ILE A 133 -10.27 -16.51 16.37
N GLY A 134 -9.33 -16.07 15.54
CA GLY A 134 -9.51 -16.03 14.09
C GLY A 134 -9.75 -17.41 13.47
N LEU A 135 -8.94 -18.40 13.83
CA LEU A 135 -9.12 -19.79 13.39
C LEU A 135 -10.44 -20.38 13.86
N LEU A 136 -10.84 -20.14 15.11
CA LEU A 136 -12.13 -20.61 15.64
C LEU A 136 -13.29 -20.00 14.84
N THR A 137 -13.26 -18.69 14.61
CA THR A 137 -14.29 -17.98 13.84
C THR A 137 -14.38 -18.51 12.42
N ALA A 138 -13.23 -18.68 11.75
CA ALA A 138 -13.15 -19.19 10.39
C ALA A 138 -13.62 -20.65 10.29
N SER A 139 -13.29 -21.49 11.28
CA SER A 139 -13.78 -22.86 11.38
C SER A 139 -15.30 -22.90 11.53
N ILE A 140 -15.89 -22.06 12.39
CA ILE A 140 -17.35 -21.98 12.54
C ILE A 140 -18.00 -21.60 11.21
N THR A 141 -17.49 -20.57 10.52
CA THR A 141 -17.98 -20.16 9.19
C THR A 141 -17.86 -21.30 8.17
N LEU A 142 -16.73 -22.00 8.14
CA LEU A 142 -16.52 -23.13 7.24
C LEU A 142 -17.49 -24.28 7.54
N PHE A 143 -17.61 -24.69 8.81
CA PHE A 143 -18.55 -25.75 9.22
C PHE A 143 -20.00 -25.37 8.90
N TYR A 144 -20.38 -24.12 9.16
CA TYR A 144 -21.70 -23.62 8.81
C TYR A 144 -21.95 -23.73 7.30
N SER A 145 -20.96 -23.38 6.46
CA SER A 145 -21.06 -23.53 5.00
C SER A 145 -21.21 -24.99 4.57
N ILE A 146 -20.57 -25.95 5.25
CA ILE A 146 -20.68 -27.36 4.87
C ILE A 146 -22.05 -27.92 5.28
N TYR A 147 -22.53 -27.53 6.46
CA TYR A 147 -23.72 -28.12 7.07
C TYR A 147 -25.04 -27.51 6.56
N THR A 148 -25.04 -26.23 6.18
CA THR A 148 -26.27 -25.52 5.80
C THR A 148 -26.39 -25.32 4.30
N GLN A 149 -27.60 -25.58 3.76
CA GLN A 149 -27.94 -25.33 2.36
C GLN A 149 -28.41 -23.88 2.17
N THR A 150 -27.52 -22.92 2.42
CA THR A 150 -27.78 -21.51 2.14
C THR A 150 -27.38 -21.15 0.71
N GLU A 151 -28.00 -20.11 0.14
CA GLU A 151 -27.62 -19.60 -1.19
C GLU A 151 -26.16 -19.13 -1.24
N TRP A 152 -25.65 -18.66 -0.10
CA TRP A 152 -24.29 -18.10 0.03
C TRP A 152 -23.24 -19.12 0.46
N ARG A 153 -23.58 -20.42 0.42
CA ARG A 153 -22.74 -21.51 0.89
C ARG A 153 -21.31 -21.46 0.36
N GLU A 154 -21.16 -21.32 -0.95
CA GLU A 154 -19.86 -21.35 -1.62
C GLU A 154 -18.99 -20.16 -1.23
N ILE A 155 -19.61 -18.99 -1.05
CA ILE A 155 -18.92 -17.78 -0.58
C ILE A 155 -18.49 -17.95 0.87
N LEU A 156 -19.37 -18.44 1.74
CA LEU A 156 -19.04 -18.71 3.14
C LEU A 156 -17.92 -19.76 3.27
N PHE A 157 -17.91 -20.77 2.41
CA PHE A 157 -16.84 -21.77 2.34
C PHE A 157 -15.50 -21.10 1.97
N LEU A 158 -15.49 -20.24 0.95
CA LEU A 158 -14.31 -19.49 0.53
C LEU A 158 -13.80 -18.54 1.61
N LEU A 159 -14.69 -17.82 2.29
CA LEU A 159 -14.35 -16.89 3.36
C LEU A 159 -13.77 -17.62 4.57
N GLY A 160 -14.41 -18.70 5.01
CA GLY A 160 -13.92 -19.54 6.12
C GLY A 160 -12.61 -20.24 5.77
N GLY A 161 -12.59 -21.02 4.68
CA GLY A 161 -11.42 -21.80 4.26
C GLY A 161 -10.22 -20.94 3.88
N GLY A 162 -10.44 -19.84 3.16
CA GLY A 162 -9.38 -18.89 2.82
C GLY A 162 -8.78 -18.21 4.05
N THR A 163 -9.60 -17.91 5.06
CA THR A 163 -9.12 -17.36 6.33
C THR A 163 -8.29 -18.39 7.12
N ILE A 164 -8.73 -19.65 7.17
CA ILE A 164 -7.95 -20.74 7.80
C ILE A 164 -6.59 -20.87 7.13
N LEU A 165 -6.56 -20.95 5.78
CA LEU A 165 -5.31 -21.07 5.04
C LEU A 165 -4.37 -19.88 5.30
N SER A 166 -4.92 -18.65 5.31
CA SER A 166 -4.16 -17.44 5.63
C SER A 166 -3.52 -17.50 7.03
N PHE A 167 -4.26 -18.00 8.03
CA PHE A 167 -3.71 -18.17 9.38
C PHE A 167 -2.71 -19.32 9.51
N LEU A 168 -2.89 -20.43 8.78
CA LEU A 168 -1.90 -21.50 8.72
C LEU A 168 -0.57 -20.99 8.15
N ILE A 169 -0.62 -20.20 7.08
CA ILE A 169 0.58 -19.55 6.52
C ILE A 169 1.25 -18.67 7.59
N LEU A 170 0.49 -17.88 8.34
CA LEU A 170 1.04 -17.06 9.43
C LEU A 170 1.68 -17.90 10.54
N LEU A 171 1.12 -19.07 10.87
CA LEU A 171 1.68 -19.97 11.88
C LEU A 171 2.99 -20.64 11.42
N PHE A 172 3.06 -21.07 10.15
CA PHE A 172 4.23 -21.75 9.60
C PHE A 172 5.35 -20.79 9.18
N GLU A 173 5.02 -19.58 8.72
CA GLU A 173 5.97 -18.58 8.22
C GLU A 173 6.18 -17.41 9.20
N LYS A 174 5.90 -17.60 10.48
CA LYS A 174 5.89 -16.56 11.53
C LYS A 174 7.10 -15.62 11.55
N ASP A 175 8.28 -16.10 11.17
CA ASP A 175 9.55 -15.34 11.24
C ASP A 175 9.85 -14.57 9.94
N LYS A 176 9.01 -14.71 8.91
CA LYS A 176 9.20 -14.11 7.57
C LYS A 176 8.14 -13.08 7.20
N VAL A 177 7.18 -12.82 8.09
CA VAL A 177 6.03 -11.96 7.78
C VAL A 177 6.29 -10.54 8.28
N ALA A 178 6.36 -9.60 7.33
CA ALA A 178 6.45 -8.18 7.63
C ALA A 178 5.18 -7.69 8.36
N LEU A 179 5.32 -6.77 9.32
CA LEU A 179 4.19 -6.21 10.08
C LEU A 179 3.10 -5.60 9.19
N GLY A 180 3.48 -5.03 8.04
CA GLY A 180 2.53 -4.49 7.05
C GLY A 180 1.64 -5.58 6.46
N ASP A 181 2.23 -6.70 6.04
CA ASP A 181 1.51 -7.84 5.48
C ASP A 181 0.65 -8.53 6.55
N TYR A 182 1.16 -8.63 7.77
CA TYR A 182 0.39 -9.07 8.93
C TYR A 182 -0.86 -8.20 9.13
N LYS A 183 -0.72 -6.87 9.18
CA LYS A 183 -1.86 -5.95 9.33
C LYS A 183 -2.87 -6.07 8.20
N ASN A 184 -2.41 -6.20 6.97
CA ASN A 184 -3.28 -6.38 5.80
C ASN A 184 -4.08 -7.69 5.90
N ARG A 185 -3.41 -8.80 6.24
CA ARG A 185 -4.06 -10.10 6.42
C ARG A 185 -5.11 -10.04 7.53
N MET A 186 -4.78 -9.42 8.66
CA MET A 186 -5.72 -9.26 9.78
C MET A 186 -6.95 -8.42 9.39
N TRP A 187 -6.78 -7.30 8.69
CA TRP A 187 -7.91 -6.50 8.18
C TRP A 187 -8.74 -7.24 7.12
N ALA A 188 -8.10 -7.98 6.22
CA ALA A 188 -8.80 -8.83 5.26
C ALA A 188 -9.64 -9.90 5.98
N THR A 189 -9.12 -10.47 7.07
CA THR A 189 -9.88 -11.38 7.92
C THR A 189 -11.06 -10.70 8.61
N VAL A 190 -10.91 -9.48 9.15
CA VAL A 190 -12.04 -8.72 9.71
C VAL A 190 -13.11 -8.53 8.65
N GLY A 191 -12.74 -8.10 7.44
CA GLY A 191 -13.68 -7.94 6.32
C GLY A 191 -14.37 -9.25 5.95
N SER A 192 -13.63 -10.36 5.92
CA SER A 192 -14.16 -11.71 5.68
C SER A 192 -15.22 -12.10 6.71
N PHE A 193 -14.99 -11.84 8.00
CA PHE A 193 -15.96 -12.14 9.04
C PHE A 193 -17.18 -11.24 8.99
N VAL A 194 -17.01 -9.94 8.77
CA VAL A 194 -18.14 -9.01 8.59
C VAL A 194 -19.01 -9.45 7.42
N LEU A 195 -18.40 -9.82 6.29
CA LEU A 195 -19.13 -10.33 5.13
C LEU A 195 -19.82 -11.65 5.45
N SER A 196 -19.16 -12.56 6.19
CA SER A 196 -19.77 -13.83 6.63
C SER A 196 -21.02 -13.59 7.48
N ILE A 197 -20.99 -12.63 8.40
CA ILE A 197 -22.14 -12.25 9.23
C ILE A 197 -23.32 -11.77 8.38
N LEU A 198 -23.05 -10.98 7.34
CA LEU A 198 -24.09 -10.46 6.44
C LEU A 198 -24.71 -11.54 5.53
N LEU A 199 -23.93 -12.55 5.16
CA LEU A 199 -24.36 -13.64 4.28
C LEU A 199 -25.10 -14.76 5.01
N ILE A 200 -24.94 -14.88 6.33
CA ILE A 200 -25.71 -15.82 7.14
C ILE A 200 -27.17 -15.33 7.23
N PRO A 201 -28.17 -16.14 6.81
CA PRO A 201 -29.57 -15.78 6.91
C PRO A 201 -30.00 -15.44 8.33
N ALA A 202 -30.85 -14.42 8.49
CA ALA A 202 -31.33 -13.96 9.80
C ALA A 202 -32.05 -15.03 10.63
N LYS A 203 -32.59 -16.07 9.98
CA LYS A 203 -33.18 -17.25 10.68
C LYS A 203 -32.15 -18.00 11.53
N ASP A 204 -30.87 -17.95 11.16
CA ASP A 204 -29.76 -18.61 11.84
C ASP A 204 -29.01 -17.65 12.79
N TYR A 205 -29.79 -16.80 13.49
CA TYR A 205 -29.28 -15.71 14.32
C TYR A 205 -28.28 -16.15 15.40
N VAL A 206 -28.38 -17.37 15.93
CA VAL A 206 -27.46 -17.89 16.96
C VAL A 206 -26.03 -17.95 16.43
N VAL A 207 -25.85 -18.50 15.23
CA VAL A 207 -24.53 -18.58 14.58
C VAL A 207 -24.05 -17.19 14.20
N GLN A 208 -24.96 -16.35 13.70
CA GLN A 208 -24.66 -14.97 13.33
C GLN A 208 -24.15 -14.15 14.53
N ILE A 209 -24.82 -14.22 15.68
CA ILE A 209 -24.42 -13.54 16.92
C ILE A 209 -23.10 -14.08 17.44
N LEU A 210 -22.90 -15.41 17.39
CA LEU A 210 -21.65 -16.02 17.82
C LEU A 210 -20.46 -15.50 17.00
N ILE A 211 -20.58 -15.50 15.67
CA ILE A 211 -19.54 -14.97 14.77
C ILE A 211 -19.35 -13.46 15.01
N LEU A 212 -20.41 -12.70 15.26
CA LEU A 212 -20.33 -11.27 15.58
C LEU A 212 -19.50 -11.02 16.85
N ILE A 213 -19.79 -11.72 17.95
CA ILE A 213 -19.05 -11.58 19.21
C ILE A 213 -17.57 -11.93 19.02
N LEU A 214 -17.28 -13.03 18.33
CA LEU A 214 -15.92 -13.44 18.04
C LEU A 214 -15.19 -12.44 17.14
N THR A 215 -15.88 -11.85 16.17
CA THR A 215 -15.33 -10.81 15.27
C THR A 215 -14.99 -9.54 16.05
N ILE A 216 -15.85 -9.12 16.97
CA ILE A 216 -15.58 -7.97 17.86
C ILE A 216 -14.35 -8.28 18.73
N GLY A 217 -14.31 -9.44 19.37
CA GLY A 217 -13.19 -9.87 20.21
C GLY A 217 -11.87 -9.93 19.44
N PHE A 218 -11.90 -10.50 18.23
CA PHE A 218 -10.75 -10.57 17.31
C PHE A 218 -10.26 -9.17 16.93
N THR A 219 -11.17 -8.29 16.52
CA THR A 219 -10.84 -6.93 16.06
C THR A 219 -10.25 -6.09 17.19
N LEU A 220 -10.88 -6.11 18.37
CA LEU A 220 -10.37 -5.38 19.55
C LEU A 220 -8.96 -5.84 19.92
N ARG A 221 -8.74 -7.16 19.95
CA ARG A 221 -7.44 -7.73 20.30
C ARG A 221 -6.37 -7.41 19.25
N PHE A 222 -6.73 -7.46 17.96
CA PHE A 222 -5.87 -7.01 16.86
C PHE A 222 -5.47 -5.53 16.98
N ILE A 223 -6.42 -4.64 17.28
CA ILE A 223 -6.12 -3.22 17.49
C ILE A 223 -5.17 -3.05 18.68
N GLN A 224 -5.45 -3.68 19.83
CA GLN A 224 -4.58 -3.61 21.00
C GLN A 224 -3.17 -4.13 20.73
N HIS A 225 -3.06 -5.24 20.00
CA HIS A 225 -1.77 -5.83 19.66
C HIS A 225 -0.96 -4.95 18.70
N THR A 226 -1.60 -4.39 17.68
CA THR A 226 -0.92 -3.47 16.75
C THR A 226 -0.53 -2.14 17.40
N GLN A 227 -1.27 -1.68 18.40
CA GLN A 227 -0.86 -0.53 19.22
C GLN A 227 0.39 -0.85 20.05
N LYS A 228 0.43 -2.00 20.73
CA LYS A 228 1.62 -2.45 21.49
C LYS A 228 2.87 -2.56 20.61
N LEU A 229 2.72 -3.06 19.39
CA LEU A 229 3.80 -3.19 18.41
C LEU A 229 4.28 -1.83 17.83
N ARG A 230 3.52 -0.74 18.03
CA ARG A 230 3.94 0.61 17.62
C ARG A 230 4.78 1.31 18.70
N THR A 231 4.62 0.89 19.95
CA THR A 231 5.29 1.47 21.13
C THR A 231 6.53 0.70 21.58
N SER A 232 6.81 -0.46 20.97
CA SER A 232 7.98 -1.31 21.22
C SER A 232 9.05 -1.11 20.16
#